data_AF-A0AA88EZS1-F1
#
_entry.id   AF-A0AA88EZS1-F1
#
_cell.length_a   1.000
_cell.length_b   1.000
_cell.length_c   1.000
_cell.angle_alpha   90.00
_cell.angle_beta   90.00
_cell.angle_gamma   90.00
#
_symmetry.space_group_name_H-M   'P 1'
#
loop_
_entity.id
_entity.type
_entity.pdbx_description
1 polymer ?
#
loop_
_entity_poly.entity_id
_entity_poly.type
_entity_poly.pdbx_seq_one_letter_code
_entity_poly.pdbx_strand_id
1 'polypeptide(L)'
;MSLRERIETKLRESFSPERLKVVDESQMHAGHQPDMTGTGETHMRVQIVSESFSGKSRVERHRAINAVLKPELDAGLHALAIEVAAPGEAVRF
;
A
#
# COMPACT_ATOMS: atom_id res chain seq x y z
N MET A 1 -8.05 13.46 7.84
CA MET A 1 -6.95 12.68 7.26
C MET A 1 -7.44 12.01 5.98
N SER A 2 -6.69 12.14 4.90
CA SER A 2 -6.95 11.44 3.63
C SER A 2 -6.75 9.93 3.79
N LEU A 3 -7.24 9.11 2.85
CA LEU A 3 -6.97 7.67 2.88
C LEU A 3 -5.48 7.39 2.76
N ARG A 4 -4.77 8.10 1.88
CA ARG A 4 -3.31 7.98 1.74
C ARG A 4 -2.61 8.21 3.09
N GLU A 5 -2.99 9.26 3.81
CA GLU A 5 -2.42 9.58 5.13
C GLU A 5 -2.72 8.47 6.16
N ARG A 6 -3.93 7.91 6.17
CA ARG A 6 -4.27 6.78 7.06
C ARG A 6 -3.43 5.54 6.77
N ILE A 7 -3.22 5.22 5.48
CA ILE A 7 -2.35 4.11 5.06
C ILE A 7 -0.91 4.38 5.50
N GLU A 8 -0.39 5.60 5.26
CA GLU A 8 0.97 5.97 5.67
C GLU A 8 1.17 5.81 7.18
N THR A 9 0.24 6.31 8.00
CA THR A 9 0.32 6.19 9.46
C THR A 9 0.31 4.73 9.91
N LYS A 10 -0.66 3.93 9.46
CA LYS A 10 -0.77 2.51 9.86
C LYS A 10 0.47 1.70 9.50
N LEU A 11 1.04 1.93 8.31
CA LEU A 11 2.24 1.23 7.87
C LEU A 11 3.49 1.69 8.63
N ARG A 12 3.60 2.99 8.95
CA ARG A 12 4.70 3.50 9.79
C ARG A 12 4.67 2.88 11.18
N GLU A 13 3.50 2.84 11.80
CA GLU A 13 3.32 2.28 13.14
C GLU A 13 3.55 0.77 13.18
N SER A 14 3.10 0.04 12.16
CA SER A 14 3.16 -1.43 12.15
C SER A 14 4.54 -1.98 11.79
N PHE A 15 5.31 -1.26 10.97
CA PHE A 15 6.54 -1.81 10.36
C PHE A 15 7.78 -0.97 10.58
N SER A 16 7.69 0.24 11.16
CA SER A 16 8.83 1.15 11.35
C SER A 16 9.77 1.21 10.12
N PRO A 17 9.24 1.53 8.92
CA PRO A 17 9.98 1.37 7.68
C PRO A 17 11.10 2.40 7.54
N GLU A 18 12.22 1.97 6.97
CA GLU A 18 13.31 2.86 6.55
C GLU A 18 12.89 3.72 5.35
N ARG A 19 12.02 3.16 4.49
CA ARG A 19 11.47 3.86 3.33
C ARG A 19 10.00 3.52 3.19
N LEU A 20 9.16 4.54 3.05
CA LEU A 20 7.74 4.38 2.77
C LEU A 20 7.29 5.47 1.79
N LYS A 21 6.61 5.04 0.73
CA LYS A 21 5.90 5.91 -0.20
C LYS A 21 4.54 5.30 -0.52
N VAL A 22 3.50 6.10 -0.37
CA VAL A 22 2.13 5.73 -0.76
C VAL A 22 1.69 6.66 -1.88
N VAL A 23 1.30 6.09 -3.02
CA VAL A 23 0.91 6.85 -4.22
C VAL A 23 -0.57 6.60 -4.48
N ASP A 24 -1.35 7.67 -4.63
CA ASP A 24 -2.70 7.59 -5.13
C ASP A 24 -2.66 7.46 -6.67
N GLU A 25 -3.15 6.34 -7.18
CA GLU A 25 -3.22 6.02 -8.61
C GLU A 25 -4.67 6.11 -9.14
N SER A 26 -5.63 6.61 -8.35
CA SER A 26 -7.06 6.63 -8.68
C SER A 26 -7.35 7.26 -10.03
N GLN A 27 -6.68 8.37 -10.35
CA GLN A 27 -6.86 9.06 -11.63
C GLN A 27 -6.45 8.20 -12.83
N MET A 28 -5.47 7.30 -12.68
CA MET A 28 -5.02 6.41 -13.76
C MET A 28 -6.07 5.34 -14.10
N HIS A 29 -7.05 5.14 -13.22
CA HIS A 29 -8.11 4.16 -13.38
C HIS A 29 -9.49 4.80 -13.60
N ALA A 30 -9.53 6.09 -13.91
CA ALA A 30 -10.77 6.76 -14.33
C ALA A 30 -11.38 6.07 -15.56
N GLY A 31 -12.69 5.79 -15.51
CA GLY A 31 -13.44 5.14 -16.59
C GLY A 31 -13.24 3.63 -16.72
N HIS A 32 -12.44 3.00 -15.85
CA HIS A 32 -12.28 1.54 -15.87
C HIS A 32 -13.57 0.82 -15.43
N GLN A 33 -14.34 1.43 -14.53
CA GLN A 33 -15.73 1.11 -14.25
C GLN A 33 -16.59 2.37 -14.35
N PRO A 34 -17.91 2.26 -14.60
CA PRO A 34 -18.80 3.40 -14.80
C PRO A 34 -18.81 4.40 -13.62
N ASP A 35 -18.58 3.91 -12.41
CA ASP A 35 -18.55 4.66 -11.15
C ASP A 35 -17.14 5.15 -10.77
N MET A 36 -16.10 4.68 -11.47
CA MET A 36 -14.72 5.12 -11.25
C MET A 36 -14.44 6.42 -12.00
N THR A 37 -14.70 7.54 -11.35
CA THR A 37 -14.47 8.88 -11.91
C THR A 37 -13.00 9.34 -11.83
N GLY A 38 -12.13 8.55 -11.21
CA GLY A 38 -10.74 8.93 -10.90
C GLY A 38 -10.58 9.81 -9.67
N THR A 39 -11.68 10.14 -8.99
CA THR A 39 -11.71 10.89 -7.73
C THR A 39 -11.97 9.96 -6.55
N GLY A 40 -11.50 10.30 -5.34
CA GLY A 40 -11.89 9.62 -4.10
C GLY A 40 -10.89 8.63 -3.51
N GLU A 41 -9.60 8.65 -3.92
CA GLU A 41 -8.54 7.81 -3.32
C GLU A 41 -8.92 6.32 -3.27
N THR A 42 -9.25 5.69 -4.40
CA THR A 42 -9.71 4.29 -4.46
C THR A 42 -8.63 3.29 -4.88
N HIS A 43 -7.55 3.76 -5.51
CA HIS A 43 -6.44 2.92 -5.97
C HIS A 43 -5.14 3.42 -5.37
N MET A 44 -4.43 2.55 -4.65
CA MET A 44 -3.21 2.92 -3.95
C MET A 44 -2.06 2.01 -4.34
N ARG A 45 -0.85 2.58 -4.43
CA ARG A 45 0.41 1.84 -4.46
C ARG A 45 1.17 2.07 -3.17
N VAL A 46 1.60 0.99 -2.54
CA VAL A 46 2.50 1.00 -1.38
C VAL A 46 3.87 0.50 -1.80
N GLN A 47 4.87 1.35 -1.57
CA GLN A 47 6.29 1.07 -1.75
C GLN A 47 6.97 1.16 -0.39
N ILE A 48 7.42 0.03 0.14
CA ILE A 48 7.88 -0.05 1.53
C ILE A 48 9.14 -0.90 1.68
N VAL A 49 10.10 -0.38 2.46
CA VAL A 49 11.32 -1.07 2.89
C VAL A 49 11.36 -1.11 4.42
N SER A 50 11.43 -2.31 5.01
CA SER A 50 11.51 -2.51 6.46
C SER A 50 12.16 -3.84 6.81
N GLU A 51 12.94 -3.84 7.90
CA GLU A 51 13.52 -5.07 8.48
C GLU A 51 12.45 -6.11 8.86
N SER A 52 11.22 -5.67 9.12
CA SER A 52 10.07 -6.54 9.41
C SER A 52 9.73 -7.55 8.30
N PHE A 53 10.32 -7.37 7.10
CA PHE A 53 10.15 -8.23 5.93
C PHE A 53 11.32 -9.19 5.69
N SER A 54 12.40 -9.07 6.47
CA SER A 54 13.57 -9.95 6.39
C SER A 54 13.17 -11.41 6.62
N GLY A 55 13.70 -12.32 5.80
CA GLY A 55 13.40 -13.75 5.85
C GLY A 55 11.97 -14.17 5.43
N LYS A 56 11.05 -13.23 5.18
CA LYS A 56 9.68 -13.53 4.72
C LYS A 56 9.63 -13.72 3.21
N SER A 57 8.85 -14.70 2.76
CA SER A 57 8.50 -14.86 1.35
C SER A 57 7.66 -13.68 0.84
N ARG A 58 7.62 -13.50 -0.50
CA ARG A 58 6.80 -12.47 -1.14
C ARG A 58 5.33 -12.52 -0.70
N VAL A 59 4.75 -13.71 -0.59
CA VAL A 59 3.34 -13.89 -0.19
C VAL A 59 3.13 -13.48 1.28
N GLU A 60 4.04 -13.84 2.18
CA GLU A 60 3.96 -13.46 3.59
C GLU A 60 4.06 -11.94 3.79
N ARG A 61 4.93 -11.27 3.04
CA ARG A 61 5.04 -9.80 3.06
C ARG A 61 3.75 -9.14 2.61
N HIS A 62 3.18 -9.60 1.48
CA HIS A 62 1.91 -9.08 0.98
C HIS A 62 0.77 -9.34 1.97
N ARG A 63 0.72 -10.52 2.61
CA ARG A 63 -0.28 -10.82 3.66
C ARG A 63 -0.14 -9.89 4.85
N ALA A 64 1.08 -9.60 5.30
CA ALA A 64 1.31 -8.67 6.41
C ALA A 64 0.80 -7.25 6.10
N ILE A 65 1.08 -6.73 4.90
CA ILE A 65 0.57 -5.42 4.46
C ILE A 65 -0.96 -5.43 4.39
N ASN A 66 -1.55 -6.45 3.74
CA ASN A 66 -3.01 -6.55 3.63
C ASN A 66 -3.69 -6.69 5.00
N ALA A 67 -3.09 -7.39 5.97
CA ALA A 67 -3.64 -7.51 7.31
C ALA A 67 -3.74 -6.13 8.01
N VAL A 68 -2.70 -5.30 7.90
CA VAL A 68 -2.69 -3.95 8.48
C VAL A 68 -3.70 -3.02 7.78
N LEU A 69 -3.85 -3.17 6.47
CA LEU A 69 -4.72 -2.31 5.66
C LEU A 69 -6.13 -2.86 5.45
N LYS A 70 -6.46 -4.03 6.04
CA LYS A 70 -7.79 -4.64 5.93
C LYS A 70 -8.93 -3.66 6.25
N PRO A 71 -8.87 -2.83 7.31
CA PRO A 71 -9.95 -1.89 7.59
C PRO A 71 -10.17 -0.86 6.48
N GLU A 72 -9.13 -0.47 5.73
CA GLU A 72 -9.28 0.48 4.62
C GLU A 72 -9.85 -0.21 3.38
N LEU A 73 -9.45 -1.47 3.13
CA LEU A 73 -10.04 -2.32 2.08
C LEU A 73 -11.54 -2.54 2.33
N ASP A 74 -11.91 -2.87 3.57
CA ASP A 74 -13.31 -3.03 3.96
C ASP A 74 -14.10 -1.72 3.87
N ALA A 75 -13.43 -0.56 4.01
CA ALA A 75 -14.04 0.77 3.96
C ALA A 75 -14.10 1.39 2.55
N GLY A 76 -13.66 0.67 1.51
CA GLY A 76 -13.83 1.10 0.12
C GLY A 76 -12.53 1.39 -0.66
N LEU A 77 -11.35 1.11 -0.10
CA LEU A 77 -10.14 1.01 -0.94
C LEU A 77 -10.34 -0.12 -1.94
N HIS A 78 -10.38 0.19 -3.22
CA HIS A 78 -10.72 -0.76 -4.27
C HIS A 78 -9.54 -1.66 -4.64
N ALA A 79 -8.35 -1.07 -4.84
CA ALA A 79 -7.17 -1.81 -5.25
C ALA A 79 -5.90 -1.32 -4.55
N LEU A 80 -5.00 -2.26 -4.28
CA LEU A 80 -3.73 -2.02 -3.62
C LEU A 80 -2.59 -2.73 -4.37
N ALA A 81 -1.73 -1.94 -5.03
CA ALA A 81 -0.45 -2.41 -5.55
C ALA A 81 0.59 -2.42 -4.43
N ILE A 82 1.33 -3.52 -4.27
CA ILE A 82 2.30 -3.68 -3.18
C ILE A 82 3.67 -4.00 -3.76
N GLU A 83 4.64 -3.15 -3.44
CA GLU A 83 6.06 -3.34 -3.69
C GLU A 83 6.79 -3.29 -2.33
N VAL A 84 7.35 -4.41 -1.92
CA VAL A 84 7.85 -4.62 -0.55
C VAL A 84 9.20 -5.33 -0.54
N ALA A 85 10.15 -4.76 0.21
CA ALA A 85 11.50 -5.28 0.34
C ALA A 85 12.02 -5.19 1.79
N ALA A 86 12.98 -6.04 2.12
CA ALA A 86 13.83 -5.85 3.30
C ALA A 86 15.04 -4.97 2.96
N PRO A 87 15.72 -4.37 3.95
CA PRO A 87 16.96 -3.63 3.72
C PRO A 87 17.99 -4.48 2.98
N GLY A 88 18.68 -3.89 2.01
CA GLY A 88 19.67 -4.58 1.18
C GLY A 88 19.12 -5.38 0.00
N GLU A 89 17.80 -5.59 -0.10
CA GLU A 89 17.19 -6.20 -1.28
C GLU A 89 17.00 -5.18 -2.42
N ALA A 90 17.06 -5.66 -3.67
CA ALA A 90 16.83 -4.81 -4.83
C ALA A 90 15.36 -4.36 -4.91
N VAL A 91 15.14 -3.05 -5.00
CA VAL A 91 13.83 -2.44 -5.24
C VAL A 91 13.75 -1.88 -6.66
N ARG A 92 12.54 -1.83 -7.21
CA ARG A 92 12.27 -1.26 -8.55
C ARG A 92 11.75 0.19 -8.48
N PHE A 93 11.83 0.81 -7.30
CA PHE A 93 11.23 2.09 -6.97
C PHE A 93 12.13 3.00 -6.13
#